data_AF-A0A0R2FAM3-F1
#
_entry.id   AF-A0A0R2FAM3-F1
#
_cell.length_a   1.000
_cell.length_b   1.000
_cell.length_c   1.000
_cell.angle_alpha   90.00
_cell.angle_beta   90.00
_cell.angle_gamma   90.00
#
_symmetry.space_group_name_H-M   'P 1'
#
loop_
_entity.id
_entity.type
_entity.pdbx_description
1 polymer ?
#
loop_
_entity_poly.entity_id
_entity_poly.type
_entity_poly.pdbx_seq_one_letter_code
_entity_poly.pdbx_strand_id
1 'polypeptide(L)'
;MLTIEGWVMDGQISYVIDPGGELDLLPTLVIYADSFWNARGEPLSVTSQPIQVEFNHAVAWQKTVWTLGERLRATGRVTAVNITKTKQHRAIQQTRQEIITVDQNALRAFATGLLRRDNQLARVAKWRAEYLRGNISLNTLQNQENRIFAREGRVWLELLARMHDKQLTIRRQALPALLAGSRTTYLLRAPFAVQRTVAAPPQFIYLRHNSAGQTGAHVIMKAKAREPTVMKKQTLDPAKRRELLNSLRRFRRNWLAAGRPVDALPPASPSLKEKQQAWLSYEEARSS
;
A
#
# COMPACT_ATOMS: atom_id res chain seq x y z
N MET A 1 -20.76 3.09 -7.81
CA MET A 1 -19.35 3.27 -8.21
C MET A 1 -19.09 4.75 -8.38
N LEU A 2 -17.85 5.18 -8.19
CA LEU A 2 -17.43 6.57 -8.30
C LEU A 2 -16.20 6.64 -9.20
N THR A 3 -16.21 7.55 -10.16
CA THR A 3 -15.01 7.96 -10.90
C THR A 3 -14.53 9.27 -10.31
N ILE A 4 -13.24 9.35 -10.02
CA ILE A 4 -12.61 10.58 -9.53
C ILE A 4 -11.44 10.94 -10.44
N GLU A 5 -11.15 12.22 -10.50
CA GLU A 5 -9.93 12.72 -11.11
C GLU A 5 -9.32 13.83 -10.25
N GLY A 6 -8.00 13.82 -10.12
CA GLY A 6 -7.30 14.74 -9.23
C GLY A 6 -5.79 14.65 -9.28
N TRP A 7 -5.15 15.55 -8.55
CA TRP A 7 -3.69 15.68 -8.47
C TRP A 7 -3.11 14.74 -7.41
N VAL A 8 -2.09 13.98 -7.75
CA VAL A 8 -1.37 13.12 -6.81
C VAL A 8 -0.65 14.00 -5.79
N MET A 9 -0.99 13.81 -4.52
CA MET A 9 -0.47 14.60 -3.41
C MET A 9 0.55 13.82 -2.60
N ASP A 10 0.21 12.59 -2.19
CA ASP A 10 1.00 11.85 -1.19
C ASP A 10 0.73 10.35 -1.28
N GLY A 11 1.57 9.55 -0.62
CA GLY A 11 1.38 8.12 -0.45
C GLY A 11 1.37 7.77 1.03
N GLN A 12 0.36 7.06 1.50
CA GLN A 12 0.22 6.66 2.89
C GLN A 12 0.20 5.15 3.03
N ILE A 13 0.51 4.69 4.25
CA ILE A 13 0.41 3.29 4.63
C ILE A 13 -0.53 3.25 5.82
N SER A 14 -1.67 2.63 5.62
CA SER A 14 -2.63 2.38 6.69
C SER A 14 -2.70 0.88 6.95
N TYR A 15 -2.97 0.51 8.19
CA TYR A 15 -3.46 -0.83 8.50
C TYR A 15 -4.97 -0.75 8.63
N VAL A 16 -5.67 -1.63 7.90
CA VAL A 16 -7.12 -1.69 7.89
C VAL A 16 -7.57 -2.97 8.55
N ILE A 17 -8.55 -2.86 9.44
CA ILE A 17 -9.23 -4.01 10.01
C ILE A 17 -10.19 -4.55 8.93
N ASP A 18 -9.95 -5.77 8.47
CA ASP A 18 -10.86 -6.45 7.56
C ASP A 18 -12.13 -6.90 8.29
N PRO A 19 -13.20 -7.28 7.58
CA PRO A 19 -14.43 -7.77 8.22
C PRO A 19 -14.24 -9.03 9.08
N GLY A 20 -13.18 -9.81 8.85
CA GLY A 20 -12.82 -10.99 9.64
C GLY A 20 -12.06 -10.66 10.93
N GLY A 21 -11.66 -9.41 11.14
CA GLY A 21 -10.83 -8.92 12.24
C GLY A 21 -9.33 -9.09 12.05
N GLU A 22 -8.92 -9.37 10.82
CA GLU A 22 -7.54 -9.36 10.33
C GLU A 22 -7.07 -7.92 10.09
N LEU A 23 -5.76 -7.74 9.99
CA LEU A 23 -5.17 -6.42 9.79
C LEU A 23 -4.36 -6.41 8.53
N ASP A 24 -4.96 -5.86 7.49
CA ASP A 24 -4.34 -5.79 6.19
C ASP A 24 -3.55 -4.50 6.06
N LEU A 25 -2.31 -4.65 5.60
CA LEU A 25 -1.54 -3.52 5.09
C LEU A 25 -2.27 -2.98 3.86
N LEU A 26 -2.72 -1.73 3.95
CA LEU A 26 -3.37 -1.02 2.87
C LEU A 26 -2.53 0.20 2.47
N PRO A 27 -1.65 0.05 1.47
CA PRO A 27 -1.01 1.20 0.85
C PRO A 27 -2.08 2.03 0.14
N THR A 28 -2.07 3.34 0.34
CA THR A 28 -3.03 4.27 -0.25
C THR A 28 -2.29 5.41 -0.95
N LEU A 29 -2.81 5.81 -2.11
CA LEU A 29 -2.41 7.02 -2.80
C LEU A 29 -3.41 8.11 -2.45
N VAL A 30 -2.94 9.27 -2.05
CA VAL A 30 -3.77 10.43 -1.72
C VAL A 30 -3.76 11.36 -2.91
N ILE A 31 -4.95 11.71 -3.42
CA ILE A 31 -5.12 12.69 -4.49
C ILE A 31 -5.98 13.85 -4.03
N TYR A 32 -5.74 15.05 -4.55
CA TYR A 32 -6.66 16.18 -4.44
C TYR A 32 -7.66 16.05 -5.59
N ALA A 33 -8.81 15.44 -5.33
CA ALA A 33 -9.83 15.22 -6.33
C ALA A 33 -10.60 16.52 -6.59
N ASP A 34 -10.73 16.90 -7.85
CA ASP A 34 -11.43 18.12 -8.28
C ASP A 34 -12.50 17.86 -9.36
N SER A 35 -12.62 16.60 -9.81
CA SER A 35 -13.70 16.15 -10.67
C SER A 35 -14.23 14.80 -10.21
N PHE A 36 -15.55 14.65 -10.31
CA PHE A 36 -16.29 13.50 -9.82
C PHE A 36 -17.36 13.10 -10.82
N TRP A 37 -17.52 11.79 -11.04
CA TRP A 37 -18.62 11.26 -11.85
C TRP A 37 -19.24 10.05 -11.18
N ASN A 38 -20.55 9.91 -11.31
CA ASN A 38 -21.28 8.75 -10.82
C ASN A 38 -21.06 7.52 -11.71
N ALA A 39 -21.76 6.43 -11.41
CA ALA A 39 -21.66 5.18 -12.16
C ALA A 39 -22.14 5.27 -13.62
N ARG A 40 -22.96 6.28 -13.96
CA ARG A 40 -23.45 6.55 -15.31
C ARG A 40 -22.55 7.49 -16.11
N GLY A 41 -21.48 8.00 -15.49
CA GLY A 41 -20.60 9.00 -16.10
C GLY A 41 -21.13 10.42 -16.01
N GLU A 42 -22.20 10.66 -15.24
CA GLU A 42 -22.73 12.00 -15.02
C GLU A 42 -21.85 12.74 -14.00
N PRO A 43 -21.45 14.00 -14.27
CA PRO A 43 -20.68 14.80 -13.34
C PRO A 43 -21.41 15.00 -12.01
N LEU A 44 -20.67 14.95 -10.91
CA LEU A 44 -21.17 15.21 -9.57
C LEU A 44 -20.61 16.54 -9.06
N SER A 45 -21.50 17.40 -8.54
CA SER A 45 -21.14 18.67 -7.91
C SER A 45 -20.63 18.45 -6.48
N VAL A 46 -19.45 17.84 -6.36
CA VAL A 46 -18.76 17.62 -5.09
C VAL A 46 -17.59 18.60 -5.00
N THR A 47 -17.43 19.23 -3.83
CA THR A 47 -16.31 20.13 -3.57
C THR A 47 -14.98 19.40 -3.67
N SER A 48 -13.97 20.08 -4.24
CA SER A 48 -12.62 19.54 -4.34
C SER A 48 -12.07 19.20 -2.95
N GLN A 49 -11.50 18.01 -2.80
CA GLN A 49 -11.02 17.53 -1.51
C GLN A 49 -9.99 16.39 -1.65
N PRO A 50 -9.14 16.15 -0.63
CA PRO A 50 -8.28 14.99 -0.59
C PRO A 50 -9.09 13.69 -0.52
N ILE A 51 -8.73 12.72 -1.35
CA ILE A 51 -9.34 11.39 -1.38
C ILE A 51 -8.24 10.33 -1.32
N GLN A 52 -8.47 9.35 -0.45
CA GLN A 52 -7.64 8.16 -0.39
C GLN A 52 -8.10 7.16 -1.46
N VAL A 53 -7.16 6.72 -2.27
CA VAL A 53 -7.34 5.69 -3.29
C VAL A 53 -6.53 4.49 -2.88
N GLU A 54 -7.14 3.30 -2.84
CA GLU A 54 -6.40 2.08 -2.60
C GLU A 54 -5.30 1.92 -3.66
N PHE A 55 -4.05 1.77 -3.22
CA PHE A 55 -2.93 1.57 -4.12
C PHE A 55 -2.83 0.09 -4.49
N ASN A 56 -3.83 -0.37 -5.25
CA ASN A 56 -3.96 -1.76 -5.65
C ASN A 56 -3.03 -2.10 -6.84
N HIS A 57 -3.16 -3.30 -7.41
CA HIS A 57 -2.32 -3.72 -8.55
C HIS A 57 -2.53 -2.82 -9.76
N ALA A 58 -3.77 -2.42 -10.08
CA ALA A 58 -4.08 -1.57 -11.22
C ALA A 58 -3.49 -0.16 -11.08
N VAL A 59 -3.58 0.43 -9.88
CA VAL A 59 -2.99 1.74 -9.61
C VAL A 59 -1.46 1.65 -9.57
N ALA A 60 -0.89 0.58 -9.02
CA ALA A 60 0.55 0.40 -8.96
C ALA A 60 1.18 0.06 -10.32
N TRP A 61 0.48 -0.66 -11.19
CA TRP A 61 0.98 -1.13 -12.49
C TRP A 61 0.95 -0.03 -13.55
N GLN A 62 1.91 0.89 -13.43
CA GLN A 62 2.15 1.99 -14.35
C GLN A 62 3.56 1.87 -14.93
N LYS A 63 3.86 2.57 -16.03
CA LYS A 63 5.20 2.54 -16.65
C LYS A 63 6.29 3.01 -15.68
N THR A 64 5.98 4.06 -14.91
CA THR A 64 6.84 4.62 -13.86
C THR A 64 6.07 4.68 -12.55
N VAL A 65 6.75 4.90 -11.41
CA VAL A 65 6.06 5.18 -10.14
C VAL A 65 5.26 6.47 -10.23
N TRP A 66 4.26 6.63 -9.36
CA TRP A 66 3.52 7.90 -9.26
C TRP A 66 4.40 8.98 -8.64
N THR A 67 4.32 10.20 -9.17
CA THR A 67 5.05 11.36 -8.67
C THR A 67 4.11 12.51 -8.31
N LEU A 68 4.60 13.45 -7.49
CA LEU A 68 3.82 14.57 -7.00
C LEU A 68 3.42 15.47 -8.19
N GLY A 69 2.15 15.91 -8.21
CA GLY A 69 1.65 16.78 -9.27
C GLY A 69 1.33 16.06 -10.59
N GLU A 70 1.47 14.73 -10.67
CA GLU A 70 0.78 13.96 -11.70
C GLU A 70 -0.73 13.98 -11.47
N ARG A 71 -1.52 13.69 -12.50
CA ARG A 71 -2.97 13.67 -12.41
C ARG A 71 -3.50 12.26 -12.69
N LEU A 72 -4.26 11.75 -11.71
CA LEU A 72 -4.85 10.41 -11.72
C LEU A 72 -6.34 10.54 -12.04
N ARG A 73 -6.81 9.70 -12.97
CA ARG A 73 -8.23 9.34 -13.09
C ARG A 73 -8.41 7.87 -12.73
N ALA A 74 -9.38 7.56 -11.89
CA ALA A 74 -9.69 6.18 -11.50
C ALA A 74 -11.17 6.01 -11.17
N THR A 75 -11.69 4.81 -11.43
CA THR A 75 -13.04 4.40 -11.06
C THR A 75 -12.95 3.32 -9.99
N GLY A 76 -13.83 3.35 -8.99
CA GLY A 76 -13.84 2.33 -7.95
C GLY A 76 -15.11 2.34 -7.10
N ARG A 77 -15.07 1.60 -5.99
CA ARG A 77 -16.16 1.57 -5.01
C ARG A 77 -15.78 2.46 -3.83
N VAL A 78 -16.66 3.37 -3.43
CA VAL A 78 -16.48 4.08 -2.16
C VAL A 78 -16.77 3.09 -1.05
N THR A 79 -15.85 2.93 -0.11
CA THR A 79 -15.98 1.96 0.98
C THR A 79 -15.50 2.57 2.27
N ALA A 80 -16.29 2.37 3.33
CA ALA A 80 -15.87 2.67 4.69
C ALA A 80 -14.92 1.58 5.18
N VAL A 81 -13.75 1.99 5.67
CA VAL A 81 -12.75 1.08 6.23
C VAL A 81 -12.35 1.54 7.63
N ASN A 82 -12.08 0.59 8.52
CA ASN A 82 -11.60 0.90 9.85
C ASN A 82 -10.08 0.89 9.84
N ILE A 83 -9.48 2.08 9.92
CA ILE A 83 -8.04 2.26 9.98
C ILE A 83 -7.59 2.22 11.44
N THR A 84 -6.56 1.43 11.74
CA THR A 84 -6.01 1.39 13.08
C THR A 84 -5.13 2.60 13.38
N LYS A 85 -5.18 3.06 14.63
CA LYS A 85 -4.27 4.10 15.14
C LYS A 85 -2.95 3.48 15.57
N THR A 86 -1.87 4.26 15.55
CA THR A 86 -0.52 3.83 15.99
C THR A 86 -0.52 3.16 17.36
N LYS A 87 -1.34 3.68 18.30
CA LYS A 87 -1.49 3.11 19.66
C LYS A 87 -1.96 1.66 19.70
N GLN A 88 -2.59 1.16 18.63
CA GLN A 88 -3.10 -0.21 18.53
C GLN A 88 -2.04 -1.20 18.05
N HIS A 89 -0.91 -0.73 17.48
CA HIS A 89 0.10 -1.61 16.89
C HIS A 89 0.63 -2.67 17.86
N ARG A 90 0.76 -2.34 19.15
CA ARG A 90 1.21 -3.29 20.17
C ARG A 90 0.22 -4.43 20.38
N ALA A 91 -1.07 -4.10 20.55
CA ALA A 91 -2.13 -5.10 20.72
C ALA A 91 -2.23 -6.03 19.50
N ILE A 92 -2.07 -5.46 18.31
CA ILE A 92 -2.06 -6.19 17.04
C ILE A 92 -0.92 -7.20 16.98
N GLN A 93 0.28 -6.77 17.35
CA GLN A 93 1.46 -7.64 17.39
C GLN A 93 1.32 -8.75 18.44
N GLN A 94 0.72 -8.44 19.59
CA GLN A 94 0.40 -9.45 20.60
C GLN A 94 -0.57 -10.51 20.07
N THR A 95 -1.69 -10.11 19.45
CA THR A 95 -2.64 -11.06 18.86
C THR A 95 -2.00 -11.93 17.77
N ARG A 96 -1.17 -11.35 16.89
CA ARG A 96 -0.42 -12.11 15.87
C ARG A 96 0.55 -13.10 16.51
N GLN A 97 1.23 -12.70 17.58
CA GLN A 97 2.15 -13.56 18.31
C GLN A 97 1.41 -14.72 19.00
N GLU A 98 0.26 -14.49 19.63
CA GLU A 98 -0.59 -15.52 20.21
C GLU A 98 -1.04 -16.56 19.17
N ILE A 99 -1.47 -16.10 17.99
CA ILE A 99 -1.84 -16.96 16.86
C ILE A 99 -0.64 -17.83 16.41
N ILE A 100 0.56 -17.25 16.30
CA ILE A 100 1.77 -17.99 15.94
C ILE A 100 2.18 -18.98 17.03
N THR A 101 1.99 -18.65 18.31
CA THR A 101 2.27 -19.58 19.41
C THR A 101 1.34 -20.79 19.35
N VAL A 102 0.05 -20.60 19.04
CA VAL A 102 -0.89 -21.72 18.79
C VAL A 102 -0.41 -22.57 17.61
N ASP A 103 -0.02 -21.93 16.51
CA ASP A 103 0.51 -22.63 15.33
C ASP A 103 1.76 -23.46 15.68
N GLN A 104 2.75 -22.86 16.33
CA GLN A 104 3.98 -23.54 16.76
C GLN A 104 3.68 -24.75 17.65
N ASN A 105 2.81 -24.59 18.65
CA ASN A 105 2.48 -25.66 19.58
C ASN A 105 1.74 -26.82 18.90
N ALA A 106 0.80 -26.52 18.00
CA ALA A 106 0.08 -27.55 17.24
C ALA A 106 1.00 -28.26 16.25
N LEU A 107 1.86 -27.52 15.54
CA LEU A 107 2.77 -28.07 14.54
C LEU A 107 3.95 -28.86 15.14
N ARG A 108 4.23 -28.77 16.45
CA ARG A 108 5.21 -29.67 17.10
C ARG A 108 4.88 -31.14 16.89
N ALA A 109 3.59 -31.48 16.81
CA ALA A 109 3.17 -32.86 16.52
C ALA A 109 3.68 -33.37 15.15
N PHE A 110 4.00 -32.47 14.21
CA PHE A 110 4.51 -32.83 12.88
C PHE A 110 6.03 -33.05 12.87
N ALA A 111 6.75 -32.71 13.94
CA ALA A 111 8.20 -32.85 14.03
C ALA A 111 8.59 -34.29 14.39
N THR A 112 8.52 -35.20 13.40
CA THR A 112 8.77 -36.63 13.62
C THR A 112 10.17 -37.09 13.19
N GLY A 113 11.10 -36.16 12.96
CA GLY A 113 12.47 -36.46 12.50
C GLY A 113 12.59 -36.94 11.06
N LEU A 114 11.50 -36.87 10.27
CA LEU A 114 11.53 -37.19 8.84
C LEU A 114 11.93 -35.96 8.04
N LEU A 115 12.95 -36.08 7.20
CA LEU A 115 13.48 -34.98 6.37
C LEU A 115 12.39 -34.22 5.59
N ARG A 116 11.40 -34.93 5.05
CA ARG A 116 10.27 -34.31 4.34
C ARG A 116 9.44 -33.41 5.24
N ARG A 117 9.20 -33.80 6.49
CA ARG A 117 8.42 -33.05 7.47
C ARG A 117 9.18 -31.85 8.00
N ASP A 118 10.47 -32.01 8.26
CA ASP A 118 11.33 -30.89 8.66
C ASP A 118 11.38 -29.82 7.57
N ASN A 119 11.44 -30.24 6.30
CA ASN A 119 11.34 -29.33 5.15
C ASN A 119 9.97 -28.62 5.06
N GLN A 120 8.86 -29.32 5.34
CA GLN A 120 7.53 -28.70 5.39
C GLN A 120 7.43 -27.67 6.53
N LEU A 121 7.90 -28.02 7.73
CA LEU A 121 7.92 -27.13 8.90
C LEU A 121 8.79 -25.89 8.67
N ALA A 122 9.95 -26.04 8.02
CA ALA A 122 10.81 -24.93 7.62
C ALA A 122 10.11 -24.00 6.62
N ARG A 123 9.31 -24.53 5.69
CA ARG A 123 8.50 -23.72 4.76
C ARG A 123 7.41 -22.95 5.50
N VAL A 124 6.71 -23.58 6.45
CA VAL A 124 5.68 -22.90 7.26
C VAL A 124 6.31 -21.82 8.16
N ALA A 125 7.51 -22.06 8.70
CA ALA A 125 8.25 -21.06 9.48
C ALA A 125 8.49 -19.75 8.70
N LYS A 126 8.75 -19.83 7.39
CA LYS A 126 8.87 -18.63 6.54
C LYS A 126 7.56 -17.85 6.47
N TRP A 127 6.44 -18.53 6.27
CA TRP A 127 5.12 -17.89 6.20
C TRP A 127 4.68 -17.29 7.55
N ARG A 128 4.97 -17.96 8.66
CA ARG A 128 4.78 -17.39 10.00
C ARG A 128 5.54 -16.10 10.21
N ALA A 129 6.80 -16.03 9.76
CA ALA A 129 7.59 -14.81 9.88
C ALA A 129 6.98 -13.66 9.06
N GLU A 130 6.50 -13.94 7.85
CA GLU A 130 5.78 -12.97 7.03
C GLU A 130 4.45 -12.53 7.66
N TYR A 131 3.75 -13.46 8.31
CA TYR A 131 2.54 -13.16 9.08
C TYR A 131 2.86 -12.26 10.27
N LEU A 132 3.86 -12.57 11.09
CA LEU A 132 4.23 -11.74 12.25
C LEU A 132 4.58 -10.31 11.84
N ARG A 133 5.27 -10.16 10.70
CA ARG A 133 5.70 -8.87 10.15
C ARG A 133 4.56 -7.99 9.63
N GLY A 134 3.35 -8.51 9.44
CA GLY A 134 2.26 -7.73 8.83
C GLY A 134 2.20 -7.82 7.31
N ASN A 135 2.99 -8.69 6.67
CA ASN A 135 3.11 -8.72 5.21
C ASN A 135 2.00 -9.56 4.55
N ILE A 136 1.50 -10.57 5.26
CA ILE A 136 0.38 -11.41 4.81
C ILE A 136 -0.71 -11.46 5.89
N SER A 137 -1.92 -11.81 5.46
CA SER A 137 -3.06 -12.05 6.34
C SER A 137 -3.09 -13.50 6.86
N LEU A 138 -3.84 -13.74 7.93
CA LEU A 138 -4.08 -15.08 8.48
C LEU A 138 -4.66 -16.04 7.44
N ASN A 139 -5.62 -15.57 6.63
CA ASN A 139 -6.19 -16.38 5.55
C ASN A 139 -5.11 -16.82 4.54
N THR A 140 -4.13 -15.95 4.26
CA THR A 140 -3.01 -16.28 3.39
C THR A 140 -2.10 -17.33 4.05
N LEU A 141 -1.80 -17.17 5.34
CA LEU A 141 -1.02 -18.14 6.12
C LEU A 141 -1.68 -19.53 6.11
N GLN A 142 -2.96 -19.62 6.48
CA GLN A 142 -3.73 -20.87 6.52
C GLN A 142 -3.80 -21.56 5.16
N ASN A 143 -3.98 -20.79 4.08
CA ASN A 143 -3.95 -21.34 2.73
C ASN A 143 -2.58 -21.91 2.35
N GLN A 144 -1.48 -21.30 2.79
CA GLN A 144 -0.14 -21.84 2.55
C GLN A 144 0.14 -23.08 3.38
N GLU A 145 -0.29 -23.10 4.65
CA GLU A 145 -0.24 -24.30 5.50
C GLU A 145 -1.00 -25.46 4.86
N ASN A 146 -2.25 -25.22 4.45
CA ASN A 146 -3.06 -26.22 3.74
C ASN A 146 -2.37 -26.73 2.48
N ARG A 147 -1.75 -25.87 1.67
CA ARG A 147 -0.99 -26.29 0.48
C ARG A 147 0.24 -27.12 0.81
N ILE A 148 0.96 -26.80 1.88
CA ILE A 148 2.18 -27.51 2.30
C ILE A 148 1.84 -28.92 2.81
N PHE A 149 0.73 -29.06 3.52
CA PHE A 149 0.30 -30.31 4.14
C PHE A 149 -0.84 -31.04 3.39
N ALA A 150 -1.25 -30.55 2.21
CA ALA A 150 -2.41 -31.06 1.47
C ALA A 150 -2.38 -32.57 1.17
N ARG A 151 -1.19 -33.17 1.13
CA ARG A 151 -0.97 -34.59 0.80
C ARG A 151 -0.66 -35.45 2.02
N GLU A 152 -0.83 -34.92 3.22
CA GLU A 152 -0.64 -35.67 4.46
C GLU A 152 -1.93 -36.44 4.82
N GLY A 153 -1.79 -37.45 5.69
CA GLY A 153 -2.92 -38.29 6.09
C GLY A 153 -4.03 -37.51 6.83
N ARG A 154 -5.26 -38.05 6.82
CA ARG A 154 -6.46 -37.42 7.39
C ARG A 154 -6.27 -36.85 8.80
N VAL A 155 -5.59 -37.56 9.69
CA VAL A 155 -5.32 -37.13 11.08
C VAL A 155 -4.61 -35.77 11.13
N TRP A 156 -3.70 -35.52 10.18
CA TRP A 156 -2.93 -34.27 10.12
C TRP A 156 -3.76 -33.11 9.57
N LEU A 157 -4.62 -33.38 8.60
CA LEU A 157 -5.56 -32.38 8.08
C LEU A 157 -6.60 -31.99 9.15
N GLU A 158 -7.06 -32.95 9.96
CA GLU A 158 -7.95 -32.66 11.11
C GLU A 158 -7.25 -31.81 12.18
N LEU A 159 -5.96 -32.09 12.44
CA LEU A 159 -5.18 -31.28 13.39
C LEU A 159 -4.99 -29.85 12.87
N LEU A 160 -4.69 -29.68 11.57
CA LEU A 160 -4.60 -28.35 10.94
C LEU A 160 -5.93 -27.59 11.01
N ALA A 161 -7.06 -28.26 10.74
CA ALA A 161 -8.37 -27.63 10.84
C ALA A 161 -8.65 -27.12 12.27
N ARG A 162 -8.40 -27.95 13.30
CA ARG A 162 -8.54 -27.55 14.71
C ARG A 162 -7.62 -26.40 15.08
N MET A 163 -6.41 -26.38 14.54
CA MET A 163 -5.47 -25.29 14.73
C MET A 163 -5.99 -23.99 14.09
N HIS A 164 -6.48 -24.05 12.85
CA HIS A 164 -7.05 -22.90 12.14
C HIS A 164 -8.26 -22.32 12.89
N ASP A 165 -9.13 -23.18 13.42
CA ASP A 165 -10.28 -22.74 14.24
C ASP A 165 -9.86 -22.00 15.50
N LYS A 166 -8.81 -22.46 16.19
CA LYS A 166 -8.24 -21.77 17.36
C LYS A 166 -7.66 -20.41 16.98
N GLN A 167 -6.92 -20.32 15.88
CA GLN A 167 -6.38 -19.05 15.38
C GLN A 167 -7.50 -18.05 15.05
N LEU A 168 -8.57 -18.52 14.39
CA LEU A 168 -9.75 -17.71 14.09
C LEU A 168 -10.48 -17.24 15.36
N THR A 169 -10.54 -18.09 16.39
CA THR A 169 -11.16 -17.76 17.68
C THR A 169 -10.41 -16.63 18.37
N ILE A 170 -9.07 -16.72 18.47
CA ILE A 170 -8.24 -15.65 19.05
C ILE A 170 -8.46 -14.33 18.31
N ARG A 171 -8.48 -14.37 16.97
CA ARG A 171 -8.74 -13.18 16.14
C ARG A 171 -10.11 -12.55 16.43
N ARG A 172 -11.16 -13.36 16.52
CA ARG A 172 -12.53 -12.89 16.83
C ARG A 172 -12.62 -12.27 18.22
N GLN A 173 -11.91 -12.82 19.21
CA GLN A 173 -11.88 -12.28 20.58
C GLN A 173 -11.16 -10.93 20.65
N ALA A 174 -10.12 -10.71 19.87
CA ALA A 174 -9.39 -9.44 19.82
C ALA A 174 -10.17 -8.32 19.09
N LEU A 175 -11.09 -8.68 18.19
CA LEU A 175 -11.74 -7.75 17.26
C LEU A 175 -12.47 -6.57 17.94
N PRO A 176 -13.30 -6.75 18.99
CA PRO A 176 -14.02 -5.64 19.61
C PRO A 176 -13.08 -4.55 20.14
N ALA A 177 -11.98 -4.94 20.78
CA ALA A 177 -10.98 -4.00 21.30
C ALA A 177 -10.23 -3.27 20.17
N LEU A 178 -9.94 -3.96 19.06
CA LEU A 178 -9.34 -3.36 17.88
C LEU A 178 -10.30 -2.38 17.18
N LEU A 179 -11.59 -2.68 17.09
CA LEU A 179 -12.57 -1.78 16.48
C LEU A 179 -12.80 -0.53 17.34
N ALA A 180 -12.94 -0.68 18.65
CA ALA A 180 -13.17 0.44 19.57
C ALA A 180 -12.06 1.51 19.50
N GLY A 181 -10.82 1.11 19.22
CA GLY A 181 -9.70 2.05 19.06
C GLY A 181 -9.50 2.60 17.65
N SER A 182 -10.21 2.06 16.64
CA SER A 182 -10.02 2.40 15.22
C SER A 182 -10.70 3.70 14.81
N ARG A 183 -10.46 4.16 13.59
CA ARG A 183 -11.18 5.27 12.96
C ARG A 183 -11.74 4.81 11.62
N THR A 184 -13.03 5.04 11.41
CA THR A 184 -13.65 4.83 10.10
C THR A 184 -13.23 5.94 9.14
N THR A 185 -12.74 5.55 7.97
CA THR A 185 -12.34 6.44 6.87
C THR A 185 -12.97 5.92 5.58
N TYR A 186 -13.35 6.84 4.69
CA TYR A 186 -13.86 6.50 3.37
C TYR A 186 -12.72 6.56 2.36
N LEU A 187 -12.60 5.54 1.52
CA LEU A 187 -11.63 5.49 0.43
C LEU A 187 -12.23 4.88 -0.84
N LEU A 188 -11.59 5.16 -1.97
CA LEU A 188 -11.89 4.50 -3.24
C LEU A 188 -11.20 3.14 -3.28
N ARG A 189 -11.97 2.08 -3.05
CA ARG A 189 -11.50 0.68 -2.96
C ARG A 189 -11.59 -0.02 -4.30
N ALA A 190 -10.68 -0.96 -4.51
CA ALA A 190 -10.50 -1.74 -5.73
C ALA A 190 -10.57 -0.89 -7.02
N PRO A 191 -9.78 0.20 -7.13
CA PRO A 191 -9.80 1.06 -8.30
C PRO A 191 -9.41 0.30 -9.58
N PHE A 192 -10.05 0.67 -10.68
CA PHE A 192 -9.85 0.19 -12.03
C PHE A 192 -9.99 1.35 -13.02
N ALA A 193 -9.78 1.09 -14.31
CA ALA A 193 -9.75 2.13 -15.36
C ALA A 193 -8.80 3.29 -14.99
N VAL A 194 -7.63 2.93 -14.45
CA VAL A 194 -6.62 3.88 -13.98
C VAL A 194 -5.94 4.54 -15.19
N GLN A 195 -5.93 5.87 -15.21
CA GLN A 195 -5.30 6.66 -16.26
C GLN A 195 -4.45 7.80 -15.67
N ARG A 196 -3.33 8.09 -16.32
CA ARG A 196 -2.54 9.31 -16.11
C ARG A 196 -2.97 10.37 -17.10
N THR A 197 -3.70 11.38 -16.64
CA THR A 197 -4.17 12.48 -17.51
C THR A 197 -3.15 13.60 -17.61
N VAL A 198 -2.29 13.74 -16.60
CA VAL A 198 -1.06 14.55 -16.63
C VAL A 198 0.05 13.70 -16.04
N ALA A 199 1.17 13.59 -16.78
CA ALA A 199 2.33 12.82 -16.36
C ALA A 199 3.61 13.61 -16.65
N ALA A 200 4.65 13.38 -15.85
CA ALA A 200 5.97 13.84 -16.23
C ALA A 200 6.44 13.04 -17.47
N PRO A 201 7.05 13.68 -18.49
CA PRO A 201 7.74 12.92 -19.52
C PRO A 201 8.89 12.14 -18.86
N PRO A 202 9.03 10.83 -19.12
CA PRO A 202 10.12 10.05 -18.56
C PRO A 202 11.45 10.59 -19.07
N GLN A 203 12.25 11.19 -18.19
CA GLN A 203 13.56 11.72 -18.57
C GLN A 203 14.61 10.60 -18.51
N PHE A 204 15.14 10.22 -19.66
CA PHE A 204 16.28 9.32 -19.78
C PHE A 204 17.56 10.16 -19.87
N ILE A 205 18.42 10.12 -18.84
CA ILE A 205 19.75 10.72 -18.90
C ILE A 205 20.77 9.57 -18.82
N TYR A 206 21.61 9.48 -19.84
CA TYR A 206 22.78 8.60 -19.83
C TYR A 206 23.89 9.29 -19.05
N LEU A 207 24.33 8.70 -17.94
CA LEU A 207 25.48 9.19 -17.19
C LEU A 207 26.74 8.97 -18.04
N ARG A 208 27.30 10.02 -18.64
CA ARG A 208 28.70 9.99 -19.08
C ARG A 208 29.58 10.25 -17.86
N HIS A 209 30.42 9.28 -17.51
CA HIS A 209 31.52 9.50 -16.60
C HIS A 209 32.55 10.37 -17.32
N ASN A 210 32.77 11.61 -16.86
CA ASN A 210 33.95 12.37 -17.21
C ASN A 210 34.92 12.28 -16.03
N SER A 211 36.10 11.74 -16.32
CA SER A 211 37.23 11.56 -15.42
C SER A 211 37.86 12.90 -14.99
N ALA A 212 38.54 12.82 -13.85
CA ALA A 212 39.19 13.84 -13.02
C ALA A 212 39.88 15.02 -13.72
N GLY A 213 39.75 16.22 -13.12
CA GLY A 213 40.67 17.33 -13.43
C GLY A 213 40.27 18.78 -13.11
N GLN A 214 39.14 19.09 -12.44
CA GLN A 214 38.80 20.48 -12.13
C GLN A 214 38.40 20.73 -10.67
N THR A 215 39.17 21.60 -10.03
CA THR A 215 38.94 22.26 -8.74
C THR A 215 38.00 23.45 -8.91
N GLY A 216 36.86 23.44 -8.20
CA GLY A 216 35.92 24.55 -8.13
C GLY A 216 34.53 24.06 -7.69
N ALA A 217 34.04 24.50 -6.54
CA ALA A 217 32.77 24.06 -5.99
C ALA A 217 31.59 24.63 -6.78
N HIS A 218 30.91 23.78 -7.56
CA HIS A 218 29.51 23.98 -7.91
C HIS A 218 28.72 22.73 -7.52
N VAL A 219 27.95 22.84 -6.43
CA VAL A 219 26.85 21.92 -6.16
C VAL A 219 25.80 22.18 -7.24
N ILE A 220 25.93 21.55 -8.39
CA ILE A 220 24.81 21.40 -9.33
C ILE A 220 23.99 20.24 -8.79
N MET A 221 23.10 20.52 -7.83
CA MET A 221 21.98 19.64 -7.57
C MET A 221 21.03 19.70 -8.78
N LYS A 222 21.30 18.87 -9.79
CA LYS A 222 20.25 18.37 -10.70
C LYS A 222 20.35 16.86 -10.81
N ALA A 223 20.09 16.21 -9.68
CA ALA A 223 19.67 14.81 -9.68
C ALA A 223 18.21 14.71 -10.16
N LYS A 224 17.97 14.70 -11.48
CA LYS A 224 16.70 14.19 -12.00
C LYS A 224 16.85 12.69 -12.19
N ALA A 225 16.55 11.95 -11.12
CA ALA A 225 16.42 10.50 -11.21
C ALA A 225 15.36 10.17 -12.25
N ARG A 226 15.71 9.28 -13.19
CA ARG A 226 14.79 8.48 -14.00
C ARG A 226 13.73 7.95 -13.04
N GLU A 227 12.47 8.36 -13.18
CA GLU A 227 11.40 7.83 -12.31
C GLU A 227 11.52 6.31 -12.30
N PRO A 228 11.63 5.63 -11.14
CA PRO A 228 11.92 4.21 -11.13
C PRO A 228 10.83 3.45 -11.90
N THR A 229 11.25 2.67 -12.90
CA THR A 229 10.37 1.81 -13.67
C THR A 229 9.70 0.80 -12.75
N VAL A 230 8.40 0.61 -12.88
CA VAL A 230 7.68 -0.39 -12.06
C VAL A 230 7.79 -1.76 -12.70
N MET A 231 8.21 -2.75 -11.92
CA MET A 231 8.23 -4.15 -12.32
C MET A 231 6.97 -4.88 -11.85
N LYS A 232 6.44 -5.81 -12.67
CA LYS A 232 5.18 -6.53 -12.37
C LYS A 232 5.20 -7.24 -11.03
N LYS A 233 6.36 -7.78 -10.63
CA LYS A 233 6.51 -8.46 -9.34
C LYS A 233 6.33 -7.53 -8.14
N GLN A 234 6.58 -6.22 -8.29
CA GLN A 234 6.41 -5.23 -7.24
C GLN A 234 4.93 -4.87 -7.01
N THR A 235 4.07 -5.07 -8.02
CA THR A 235 2.67 -4.64 -7.98
C THR A 235 1.73 -5.71 -7.45
N LEU A 236 2.16 -6.97 -7.40
CA LEU A 236 1.31 -8.09 -6.96
C LEU A 236 1.18 -8.18 -5.43
N ASP A 237 2.18 -7.72 -4.70
CA ASP A 237 2.28 -7.86 -3.25
C ASP A 237 2.02 -6.50 -2.55
N PRO A 238 1.07 -6.39 -1.61
CA PRO A 238 0.85 -5.16 -0.82
C PRO A 238 2.13 -4.59 -0.19
N ALA A 239 3.01 -5.43 0.36
CA ALA A 239 4.22 -5.00 1.03
C ALA A 239 5.23 -4.40 0.05
N LYS A 240 5.31 -4.92 -1.19
CA LYS A 240 6.15 -4.37 -2.26
C LYS A 240 5.53 -3.14 -2.91
N ARG A 241 4.21 -3.12 -3.10
CA ARG A 241 3.48 -1.94 -3.60
C ARG A 241 3.72 -0.72 -2.72
N ARG A 242 3.75 -0.92 -1.40
CA ARG A 242 4.11 0.13 -0.44
C ARG A 242 5.45 0.80 -0.75
N GLU A 243 6.44 0.04 -1.21
CA GLU A 243 7.77 0.57 -1.50
C GLU A 243 7.75 1.55 -2.68
N LEU A 244 6.84 1.34 -3.64
CA LEU A 244 6.66 2.25 -4.78
C LEU A 244 6.20 3.65 -4.34
N LEU A 245 5.50 3.76 -3.21
CA LEU A 245 5.08 5.04 -2.62
C LEU A 245 6.23 5.78 -1.90
N ASN A 246 7.36 5.13 -1.65
CA ASN A 246 8.50 5.77 -0.96
C ASN A 246 9.12 6.87 -1.83
N SER A 247 9.17 6.68 -3.15
CA SER A 247 9.68 7.67 -4.10
C SER A 247 8.83 8.94 -4.08
N LEU A 248 7.50 8.79 -4.15
CA LEU A 248 6.54 9.89 -4.03
C LEU A 248 6.74 10.65 -2.70
N ARG A 249 6.80 9.94 -1.58
CA ARG A 249 6.98 10.53 -0.25
C ARG A 249 8.32 11.25 -0.10
N ARG A 250 9.40 10.72 -0.69
CA ARG A 250 10.72 11.36 -0.67
C ARG A 250 10.69 12.64 -1.51
N PHE A 251 10.14 12.58 -2.71
CA PHE A 251 9.99 13.74 -3.58
C PHE A 251 9.19 14.84 -2.90
N ARG A 252 8.01 14.50 -2.35
CA ARG A 252 7.14 15.44 -1.64
C ARG A 252 7.86 16.15 -0.49
N ARG A 253 8.59 15.40 0.36
CA ARG A 253 9.36 15.99 1.46
C ARG A 253 10.39 16.99 0.97
N ASN A 254 11.13 16.64 -0.08
CA ASN A 254 12.13 17.53 -0.67
C ASN A 254 11.48 18.77 -1.31
N TRP A 255 10.36 18.59 -2.01
CA TRP A 255 9.60 19.68 -2.62
C TRP A 255 9.05 20.68 -1.60
N LEU A 256 8.50 20.17 -0.48
CA LEU A 256 8.07 21.01 0.65
C LEU A 256 9.25 21.76 1.27
N ALA A 257 10.39 21.09 1.49
CA ALA A 257 11.59 21.71 2.06
C ALA A 257 12.21 22.78 1.14
N ALA A 258 12.05 22.64 -0.17
CA ALA A 258 12.53 23.59 -1.18
C ALA A 258 11.60 24.81 -1.37
N GLY A 259 10.56 24.98 -0.55
CA GLY A 259 9.63 26.10 -0.67
C GLY A 259 8.56 25.93 -1.75
N ARG A 260 8.23 24.68 -2.12
CA ARG A 260 7.14 24.33 -3.06
C ARG A 260 7.31 24.89 -4.49
N PRO A 261 8.49 24.71 -5.13
CA PRO A 261 8.72 25.20 -6.49
C PRO A 261 7.78 24.55 -7.51
N VAL A 262 6.99 25.35 -8.23
CA VAL A 262 5.98 24.86 -9.20
C VAL A 262 6.63 24.24 -10.45
N ASP A 263 7.80 24.75 -10.84
CA ASP A 263 8.61 24.28 -11.97
C ASP A 263 9.19 22.87 -11.77
N ALA A 264 9.21 22.38 -10.53
CA ALA A 264 9.58 21.00 -10.20
C ALA A 264 8.48 19.98 -10.51
N LEU A 265 7.23 20.43 -10.73
CA LEU A 265 6.08 19.58 -10.99
C LEU A 265 5.88 19.32 -12.50
N PRO A 266 5.14 18.26 -12.89
CA PRO A 266 4.75 18.08 -14.28
C PRO A 266 3.98 19.31 -14.80
N PRO A 267 4.25 19.79 -16.03
CA PRO A 267 3.55 20.93 -16.59
C PRO A 267 2.07 20.58 -16.81
N ALA A 268 1.17 21.39 -16.26
CA ALA A 268 -0.26 21.27 -16.52
C ALA A 268 -0.63 21.86 -17.89
N SER A 269 -1.56 21.23 -18.59
CA SER A 269 -2.18 21.83 -19.77
C SER A 269 -2.88 23.15 -19.40
N PRO A 270 -3.02 24.10 -20.35
CA PRO A 270 -3.69 25.37 -20.07
C PRO A 270 -5.07 25.22 -19.42
N SER A 271 -5.86 24.22 -19.86
CA SER A 271 -7.17 23.88 -19.32
C SER A 271 -7.19 23.42 -17.86
N LEU A 272 -6.03 23.06 -17.29
CA LEU A 272 -5.90 22.51 -15.94
C LEU A 272 -5.14 23.43 -14.99
N LYS A 273 -4.65 24.60 -15.45
CA LYS A 273 -3.86 25.53 -14.63
C LYS A 273 -4.62 26.00 -13.39
N GLU A 274 -5.88 26.39 -13.54
CA GLU A 274 -6.71 26.84 -12.41
C GLU A 274 -6.90 25.73 -11.36
N LYS A 275 -7.14 24.49 -11.83
CA LYS A 275 -7.29 23.31 -10.96
C LYS A 275 -5.99 22.95 -10.26
N GLN A 276 -4.85 23.08 -10.94
CA GLN A 276 -3.52 22.89 -10.34
C GLN A 276 -3.28 23.94 -9.26
N GLN A 277 -3.59 25.22 -9.54
CA GLN A 277 -3.43 26.30 -8.59
C GLN A 277 -4.30 26.10 -7.34
N ALA A 278 -5.55 25.65 -7.50
CA ALA A 278 -6.42 25.34 -6.37
C ALA A 278 -5.83 24.25 -5.45
N TRP A 279 -5.22 23.21 -6.03
CA TRP A 279 -4.48 22.21 -5.26
C TRP A 279 -3.25 22.80 -4.54
N LEU A 280 -2.46 23.63 -5.23
CA LEU A 280 -1.28 24.27 -4.65
C LEU A 280 -1.64 25.19 -3.47
N SER A 281 -2.72 25.97 -3.60
CA SER A 281 -3.24 26.81 -2.51
C SER A 281 -3.74 25.97 -1.33
N TYR A 282 -4.36 24.81 -1.58
CA TYR A 282 -4.72 23.86 -0.52
C TYR A 282 -3.47 23.33 0.22
N GLU A 283 -2.41 22.97 -0.50
CA GLU A 283 -1.15 22.51 0.09
C GLU A 283 -0.47 23.58 0.94
N GLU A 284 -0.58 24.84 0.52
CA GLU A 284 -0.08 25.98 1.26
C GLU A 284 -0.82 26.16 2.59
N ALA A 285 -2.15 26.25 2.54
CA ALA A 285 -3.00 26.45 3.72
C ALA A 285 -2.90 25.32 4.76
N ARG A 286 -2.57 24.09 4.32
CA ARG A 286 -2.39 22.95 5.23
C ARG A 286 -1.05 22.99 5.98
N SER A 287 -0.06 23.69 5.45
CA SER A 287 1.32 23.68 5.95
C SER A 287 1.63 24.84 6.91
N SER A 288 0.78 25.87 6.90
CA SER A 288 0.73 27.00 7.84
C SER A 288 -0.05 26.65 9.10
#